data_AF-A0A1A8FSP5-F1
#
_entry.id   AF-A0A1A8FSP5-F1
#
_cell.length_a   1.000
_cell.length_b   1.000
_cell.length_c   1.000
_cell.angle_alpha   90.00
_cell.angle_beta   90.00
_cell.angle_gamma   90.00
#
_symmetry.space_group_name_H-M   'P 1'
#
loop_
_entity.id
_entity.type
_entity.pdbx_description
1 polymer ?
#
loop_
_entity_poly.entity_id
_entity_poly.type
_entity_poly.pdbx_seq_one_letter_code
_entity_poly.pdbx_strand_id
1 'polypeptide(L)'
;MALWGSAVEKPDTRSSRGSLDRDEGGLQPTGSQHIYQPVGKPDHVAPPKKPPRPGAQSQVGSLACLNTADSYNDGVKPWRLQPQEISPPPTANLDRSNDKVYENVTGLVKAVIEMSSKIQPAPPEEYVPMVKDVGLALRTLLATVDETLPQLPASTHREIEMAQKLLNSDLAELIGKMKLAQQYVMTSLQQDYKKQMLTAAHALAVDAKNLLDVIDQSRLKMMAHSRPH
;
A
#
# COMPACT_ATOMS: atom_id res chain seq x y z
N MET A 1 16.13 7.90 48.62
CA MET A 1 16.74 8.99 47.80
C MET A 1 16.92 8.43 46.40
N ALA A 2 16.49 9.07 45.31
CA ALA A 2 15.67 10.27 45.19
C ALA A 2 14.60 10.07 44.10
N LEU A 3 13.51 10.83 44.16
CA LEU A 3 12.43 10.80 43.17
C LEU A 3 12.57 11.99 42.22
N TRP A 4 12.54 11.73 40.91
CA TRP A 4 12.10 12.69 39.90
C TRP A 4 10.70 12.24 39.44
N GLY A 5 9.67 13.07 39.38
CA GLY A 5 9.61 14.51 39.64
C GLY A 5 8.68 15.16 38.65
N SER A 6 7.37 14.99 38.85
CA SER A 6 6.34 15.42 37.90
C SER A 6 6.26 16.95 37.79
N ALA A 7 6.14 17.44 36.56
CA ALA A 7 5.67 18.80 36.27
C ALA A 7 4.50 18.70 35.29
N VAL A 8 3.33 19.16 35.73
CA VAL A 8 2.13 19.30 34.88
C VAL A 8 1.48 20.62 35.23
N GLU A 9 1.45 21.54 34.27
CA GLU A 9 0.68 22.77 34.37
C GLU A 9 0.05 23.08 33.00
N LYS A 10 -0.99 23.92 32.98
CA LYS A 10 -1.87 24.11 31.81
C LYS A 10 -1.84 25.58 31.32
N PRO A 11 -2.92 26.26 30.86
CA PRO A 11 -2.78 27.05 29.63
C PRO A 11 -3.13 28.54 29.78
N ASP A 12 -2.50 29.38 28.95
CA ASP A 12 -2.95 30.76 28.79
C ASP A 12 -3.90 30.92 27.60
N THR A 13 -5.04 31.56 27.89
CA THR A 13 -6.00 32.05 26.90
C THR A 13 -6.07 33.57 27.00
N ARG A 14 -6.64 34.21 25.97
CA ARG A 14 -7.11 35.62 25.93
C ARG A 14 -6.08 36.70 25.58
N SER A 15 -6.19 37.20 24.35
CA SER A 15 -6.33 38.65 24.10
C SER A 15 -7.04 38.92 22.78
N SER A 16 -7.80 40.03 22.74
CA SER A 16 -8.57 40.49 21.58
C SER A 16 -8.89 41.98 21.73
N ARG A 17 -9.19 42.66 20.60
CA ARG A 17 -9.67 44.07 20.42
C ARG A 17 -8.60 45.14 20.11
N GLY A 18 -9.08 46.14 19.35
CA GLY A 18 -8.34 47.30 18.82
C GLY A 18 -8.14 47.17 17.30
N SER A 19 -8.95 47.74 16.40
CA SER A 19 -10.15 48.60 16.53
C SER A 19 -9.93 50.06 16.97
N LEU A 20 -9.47 50.90 16.04
CA LEU A 20 -9.94 52.26 15.65
C LEU A 20 -9.14 52.58 14.35
N ASP A 21 -9.63 53.06 13.19
CA ASP A 21 -10.63 54.04 12.73
C ASP A 21 -10.06 55.42 12.32
N ARG A 22 -10.39 55.85 11.09
CA ARG A 22 -10.49 57.25 10.60
C ARG A 22 -9.17 58.06 10.44
N ASP A 23 -8.98 59.08 9.58
CA ASP A 23 -9.73 59.93 8.59
C ASP A 23 -8.76 60.17 7.37
N GLU A 24 -9.03 60.79 6.20
CA GLU A 24 -10.19 61.34 5.44
C GLU A 24 -9.71 61.48 3.95
N GLY A 25 -10.60 61.74 2.99
CA GLY A 25 -10.29 62.42 1.71
C GLY A 25 -10.21 61.53 0.46
N GLY A 26 -11.05 61.71 -0.57
CA GLY A 26 -12.21 62.60 -0.69
C GLY A 26 -12.84 62.59 -2.09
N LEU A 27 -13.92 63.37 -2.25
CA LEU A 27 -14.57 63.79 -3.52
C LEU A 27 -15.21 62.69 -4.42
N GLN A 28 -16.55 62.64 -4.37
CA GLN A 28 -17.41 62.21 -5.50
C GLN A 28 -17.79 63.45 -6.33
N PRO A 29 -18.18 63.33 -7.62
CA PRO A 29 -19.62 63.50 -7.88
C PRO A 29 -20.22 62.74 -9.09
N THR A 30 -21.52 62.45 -9.00
CA THR A 30 -22.55 62.45 -10.07
C THR A 30 -22.27 61.82 -11.45
N GLY A 31 -22.93 60.68 -11.69
CA GLY A 31 -24.09 60.66 -12.59
C GLY A 31 -23.89 60.64 -14.11
N SER A 32 -24.21 59.51 -14.73
CA SER A 32 -24.77 59.44 -16.08
C SER A 32 -25.56 58.14 -16.25
N GLN A 33 -26.86 58.22 -16.54
CA GLN A 33 -27.57 57.10 -17.17
C GLN A 33 -27.22 57.13 -18.66
N HIS A 34 -26.99 55.96 -19.26
CA HIS A 34 -27.19 55.84 -20.69
C HIS A 34 -27.79 54.48 -21.06
N ILE A 35 -28.80 54.52 -21.92
CA ILE A 35 -29.51 53.37 -22.43
C ILE A 35 -28.67 52.70 -23.54
N TYR A 36 -28.74 51.38 -23.69
CA TYR A 36 -28.99 50.70 -24.98
C TYR A 36 -29.16 49.17 -24.78
N GLN A 37 -30.31 48.66 -25.22
CA GLN A 37 -30.58 47.25 -25.58
C GLN A 37 -30.53 47.12 -27.12
N PRO A 38 -30.72 45.93 -27.72
CA PRO A 38 -30.12 44.62 -27.42
C PRO A 38 -29.59 43.93 -28.70
N VAL A 39 -28.77 42.88 -28.60
CA VAL A 39 -28.62 41.91 -29.72
C VAL A 39 -28.12 40.54 -29.23
N GLY A 40 -28.49 39.47 -29.94
CA GLY A 40 -27.79 38.17 -29.88
C GLY A 40 -28.29 37.14 -28.85
N LYS A 41 -29.40 36.45 -29.16
CA LYS A 41 -29.49 35.00 -28.88
C LYS A 41 -28.83 34.26 -30.06
N PRO A 42 -28.07 33.18 -29.81
CA PRO A 42 -28.66 31.84 -29.86
C PRO A 42 -28.37 31.03 -28.57
N ASP A 43 -29.29 30.27 -28.01
CA ASP A 43 -29.98 29.06 -28.53
C ASP A 43 -29.15 27.77 -28.33
N HIS A 44 -29.83 26.69 -27.89
CA HIS A 44 -29.22 25.57 -27.18
C HIS A 44 -28.96 24.39 -28.13
N VAL A 45 -27.94 24.55 -28.99
CA VAL A 45 -27.63 23.58 -30.06
C VAL A 45 -27.11 22.27 -29.49
N ALA A 46 -27.97 21.26 -29.46
CA ALA A 46 -27.59 19.86 -29.23
C ALA A 46 -26.64 19.35 -30.33
N PRO A 47 -25.72 18.41 -30.02
CA PRO A 47 -24.75 17.91 -31.00
C PRO A 47 -25.43 17.28 -32.24
N PRO A 48 -24.88 17.49 -33.45
CA PRO A 48 -25.59 17.23 -34.69
C PRO A 48 -25.83 15.73 -34.92
N LYS A 49 -27.10 15.39 -35.20
CA LYS A 49 -27.49 14.05 -35.68
C LYS A 49 -26.89 13.84 -37.07
N LYS A 50 -26.09 12.79 -37.23
CA LYS A 50 -25.57 12.36 -38.54
C LYS A 50 -26.74 12.01 -39.49
N PRO A 51 -26.63 12.28 -40.80
CA PRO A 51 -27.72 12.04 -41.75
C PRO A 51 -28.05 10.54 -41.87
N PRO A 52 -29.33 10.16 -42.04
CA PRO A 52 -29.70 8.80 -42.37
C PRO A 52 -29.20 8.46 -43.78
N ARG A 53 -28.61 7.27 -43.96
CA ARG A 53 -28.23 6.75 -45.29
C ARG A 53 -29.32 5.79 -45.79
N PRO A 54 -30.12 6.13 -46.81
CA PRO A 54 -31.01 5.19 -47.46
C PRO A 54 -30.20 4.21 -48.32
N GLY A 55 -30.64 2.95 -48.41
CA GLY A 55 -29.97 1.92 -49.20
C GLY A 55 -29.85 0.60 -48.44
N ALA A 56 -30.99 -0.06 -48.21
CA ALA A 56 -31.03 -1.40 -47.66
C ALA A 56 -31.13 -2.45 -48.77
N GLN A 57 -30.54 -3.62 -48.54
CA GLN A 57 -31.08 -4.86 -49.11
C GLN A 57 -31.05 -5.95 -48.02
N SER A 58 -32.07 -6.79 -48.01
CA SER A 58 -32.41 -7.69 -46.90
C SER A 58 -32.25 -9.14 -47.32
N GLN A 59 -31.81 -10.00 -46.40
CA GLN A 59 -32.51 -11.26 -46.08
C GLN A 59 -31.86 -11.99 -44.89
N VAL A 60 -32.73 -12.47 -43.97
CA VAL A 60 -32.63 -13.59 -42.99
C VAL A 60 -31.31 -13.83 -42.19
N GLY A 61 -31.34 -14.11 -40.89
CA GLY A 61 -32.47 -14.14 -39.94
C GLY A 61 -32.08 -14.70 -38.55
N SER A 62 -32.99 -14.52 -37.59
CA SER A 62 -33.09 -15.22 -36.28
C SER A 62 -32.07 -14.96 -35.14
N LEU A 63 -32.54 -14.13 -34.20
CA LEU A 63 -32.52 -14.31 -32.72
C LEU A 63 -31.25 -14.01 -31.87
N ALA A 64 -31.50 -13.46 -30.67
CA ALA A 64 -30.61 -13.27 -29.51
C ALA A 64 -29.30 -12.47 -29.76
N CYS A 65 -29.28 -11.14 -29.87
CA CYS A 65 -29.66 -10.07 -28.91
C CYS A 65 -28.67 -9.82 -27.75
N LEU A 66 -27.95 -8.67 -27.85
CA LEU A 66 -27.58 -7.74 -26.76
C LEU A 66 -26.56 -8.22 -25.70
N ASN A 67 -25.45 -7.52 -25.38
CA ASN A 67 -24.95 -6.20 -25.80
C ASN A 67 -23.42 -6.18 -25.91
N THR A 68 -22.89 -5.37 -26.84
CA THR A 68 -21.60 -4.69 -26.64
C THR A 68 -21.87 -3.39 -25.89
N ALA A 69 -21.15 -3.16 -24.79
CA ALA A 69 -21.08 -1.86 -24.11
C ALA A 69 -19.64 -1.63 -23.65
N ASP A 70 -19.14 -0.40 -23.81
CA ASP A 70 -17.78 0.00 -23.47
C ASP A 70 -17.49 -0.14 -21.97
N SER A 71 -16.95 -1.29 -21.56
CA SER A 71 -16.53 -1.56 -20.19
C SER A 71 -15.15 -0.94 -19.92
N TYR A 72 -15.11 0.39 -19.88
CA TYR A 72 -14.05 1.09 -19.16
C TYR A 72 -14.07 0.61 -17.70
N ASN A 73 -12.92 0.13 -17.22
CA ASN A 73 -12.70 -0.36 -15.85
C ASN A 73 -13.35 -1.74 -15.53
N ASP A 74 -12.69 -2.83 -15.95
CA ASP A 74 -12.74 -4.07 -15.17
C ASP A 74 -11.35 -4.66 -14.88
N GLY A 75 -11.20 -5.08 -13.62
CA GLY A 75 -10.91 -6.50 -13.40
C GLY A 75 -9.47 -6.90 -13.12
N VAL A 76 -8.47 -6.28 -13.75
CA VAL A 76 -7.04 -6.63 -13.54
C VAL A 76 -6.53 -6.08 -12.20
N LYS A 77 -7.14 -6.56 -11.12
CA LYS A 77 -6.75 -6.34 -9.73
C LYS A 77 -5.41 -7.07 -9.53
N PRO A 78 -4.25 -6.38 -9.38
CA PRO A 78 -2.94 -7.05 -9.27
C PRO A 78 -2.89 -7.99 -8.07
N TRP A 79 -3.73 -7.69 -7.07
CA TRP A 79 -3.88 -8.39 -5.80
C TRP A 79 -4.80 -9.61 -5.85
N ARG A 80 -5.50 -9.89 -6.97
CA ARG A 80 -6.24 -11.15 -7.13
C ARG A 80 -5.36 -12.26 -7.69
N LEU A 81 -4.14 -12.38 -7.15
CA LEU A 81 -3.42 -13.63 -7.16
C LEU A 81 -4.33 -14.69 -6.53
N GLN A 82 -4.71 -15.70 -7.30
CA GLN A 82 -5.24 -16.91 -6.68
C GLN A 82 -4.13 -17.50 -5.80
N PRO A 83 -4.43 -18.05 -4.62
CA PRO A 83 -3.48 -18.89 -3.90
C PRO A 83 -3.19 -20.15 -4.73
N GLN A 84 -2.25 -20.05 -5.66
CA GLN A 84 -1.46 -21.21 -6.03
C GLN A 84 -0.74 -21.65 -4.75
N GLU A 85 -0.89 -22.91 -4.35
CA GLU A 85 -0.21 -23.43 -3.17
C GLU A 85 1.28 -23.60 -3.48
N ILE A 86 2.00 -22.48 -3.45
CA ILE A 86 3.46 -22.42 -3.49
C ILE A 86 4.05 -22.87 -2.16
N SER A 87 3.84 -24.14 -1.84
CA SER A 87 4.95 -24.98 -1.41
C SER A 87 5.72 -25.42 -2.66
N PRO A 88 6.71 -24.65 -3.17
CA PRO A 88 7.65 -25.21 -4.13
C PRO A 88 8.30 -26.43 -3.45
N PRO A 89 8.49 -27.56 -4.17
CA PRO A 89 9.18 -28.70 -3.59
C PRO A 89 10.57 -28.24 -3.12
N PRO A 90 11.07 -28.64 -1.93
CA PRO A 90 12.36 -28.18 -1.42
C PRO A 90 13.49 -28.49 -2.40
N THR A 91 13.95 -27.47 -3.13
CA THR A 91 14.99 -27.58 -4.17
C THR A 91 16.40 -27.74 -3.59
N ALA A 92 16.54 -27.59 -2.27
CA ALA A 92 17.76 -27.83 -1.51
C ALA A 92 17.68 -29.15 -0.74
N ASN A 93 18.75 -29.95 -0.77
CA ASN A 93 18.95 -31.08 0.15
C ASN A 93 19.35 -30.55 1.55
N LEU A 94 18.40 -29.91 2.22
CA LEU A 94 18.51 -29.43 3.60
C LEU A 94 17.40 -30.08 4.42
N ASP A 95 17.73 -30.53 5.62
CA ASP A 95 16.71 -31.01 6.56
C ASP A 95 15.87 -29.83 7.05
N ARG A 96 14.57 -29.85 6.69
CA ARG A 96 13.58 -28.85 7.12
C ARG A 96 12.90 -29.22 8.44
N SER A 97 13.11 -30.44 8.96
CA SER A 97 12.40 -31.00 10.11
C SER A 97 12.66 -30.26 11.44
N ASN A 98 13.68 -29.40 11.48
CA ASN A 98 14.06 -28.59 12.63
C ASN A 98 14.54 -27.18 12.23
N ASP A 99 14.15 -26.70 11.04
CA ASP A 99 14.62 -25.43 10.49
C ASP A 99 13.73 -24.25 10.91
N LYS A 100 13.98 -23.74 12.12
CA LYS A 100 13.26 -22.56 12.66
C LYS A 100 13.24 -21.36 11.71
N VAL A 101 14.26 -21.16 10.86
CA VAL A 101 14.31 -20.01 9.93
C VAL A 101 13.26 -20.20 8.83
N TYR A 102 13.19 -21.40 8.24
CA TYR A 102 12.16 -21.77 7.28
C TYR A 102 10.75 -21.66 7.87
N GLU A 103 10.53 -22.12 9.11
CA GLU A 103 9.24 -21.98 9.79
C GLU A 103 8.84 -20.52 9.99
N ASN A 104 9.75 -19.66 10.47
CA ASN A 104 9.45 -18.25 10.72
C ASN A 104 9.23 -17.45 9.42
N VAL A 105 10.00 -17.71 8.35
CA VAL A 105 9.73 -17.13 7.03
C VAL A 105 8.36 -17.59 6.51
N THR A 106 8.03 -18.86 6.67
CA THR A 106 6.72 -19.40 6.30
C THR A 106 5.59 -18.75 7.11
N GLY A 107 5.80 -18.47 8.39
CA GLY A 107 4.86 -17.73 9.25
C GLY A 107 4.66 -16.28 8.81
N LEU A 108 5.74 -15.56 8.48
CA LEU A 108 5.69 -14.19 7.97
C LEU A 108 4.98 -14.11 6.61
N VAL A 109 5.29 -15.02 5.68
CA VAL A 109 4.62 -15.10 4.38
C VAL A 109 3.13 -15.41 4.55
N LYS A 110 2.74 -16.31 5.47
CA LYS A 110 1.33 -16.58 5.81
C LYS A 110 0.63 -15.33 6.35
N ALA A 111 1.24 -14.60 7.28
CA ALA A 111 0.69 -13.37 7.82
C ALA A 111 0.49 -12.29 6.74
N VAL A 112 1.43 -12.16 5.79
CA VAL A 112 1.30 -11.27 4.61
C VAL A 112 0.15 -11.71 3.70
N ILE A 113 0.02 -13.00 3.39
CA ILE A 113 -1.08 -13.53 2.57
C ILE A 113 -2.43 -13.28 3.26
N GLU A 114 -2.55 -13.58 4.55
CA GLU A 114 -3.76 -13.36 5.33
C GLU A 114 -4.13 -11.87 5.40
N MET A 115 -3.16 -10.99 5.66
CA MET A 115 -3.32 -9.55 5.58
C MET A 115 -3.79 -9.12 4.18
N SER A 116 -3.22 -9.68 3.10
CA SER A 116 -3.58 -9.30 1.73
C SER A 116 -5.04 -9.66 1.36
N SER A 117 -5.54 -10.76 1.92
CA SER A 117 -6.94 -11.18 1.77
C SER A 117 -7.88 -10.27 2.57
N LYS A 118 -7.54 -10.00 3.84
CA LYS A 118 -8.37 -9.21 4.76
C LYS A 118 -8.37 -7.71 4.48
N ILE A 119 -7.26 -7.12 4.02
CA ILE A 119 -7.11 -5.65 3.91
C ILE A 119 -8.12 -5.02 2.96
N GLN A 120 -8.61 -5.75 1.94
CA GLN A 120 -9.64 -5.27 1.02
C GLN A 120 -10.99 -4.99 1.71
N PRO A 121 -11.68 -5.99 2.31
CA PRO A 121 -12.92 -5.75 3.06
C PRO A 121 -12.73 -5.02 4.40
N ALA A 122 -11.55 -5.07 5.03
CA ALA A 122 -11.37 -4.63 6.40
C ALA A 122 -11.68 -3.13 6.68
N PRO A 123 -12.28 -2.82 7.84
CA PRO A 123 -12.40 -1.47 8.41
C PRO A 123 -11.04 -0.98 8.95
N PRO A 124 -10.87 0.33 9.16
CA PRO A 124 -9.58 0.91 9.56
C PRO A 124 -9.09 0.51 10.96
N GLU A 125 -9.97 0.08 11.86
CA GLU A 125 -9.57 -0.50 13.15
C GLU A 125 -8.71 -1.77 13.00
N GLU A 126 -8.96 -2.56 11.95
CA GLU A 126 -8.28 -3.85 11.71
C GLU A 126 -6.90 -3.70 11.01
N TYR A 127 -6.54 -2.52 10.49
CA TYR A 127 -5.25 -2.34 9.80
C TYR A 127 -4.07 -2.47 10.78
N VAL A 128 -4.25 -2.03 12.02
CA VAL A 128 -3.24 -2.07 13.08
C VAL A 128 -2.95 -3.49 13.57
N PRO A 129 -3.92 -4.36 13.93
CA PRO A 129 -3.61 -5.75 14.27
C PRO A 129 -2.94 -6.50 13.12
N MET A 130 -3.44 -6.40 11.87
CA MET A 130 -2.80 -7.08 10.72
C MET A 130 -1.30 -6.74 10.55
N VAL A 131 -0.93 -5.46 10.68
CA VAL A 131 0.48 -5.04 10.57
C VAL A 131 1.29 -5.39 11.84
N LYS A 132 0.65 -5.47 13.02
CA LYS A 132 1.28 -6.01 14.23
C LYS A 132 1.61 -7.49 14.10
N ASP A 133 0.72 -8.29 13.51
CA ASP A 133 0.92 -9.73 13.34
C ASP A 133 2.09 -10.02 12.36
N VAL A 134 2.14 -9.28 11.25
CA VAL A 134 3.29 -9.26 10.31
C VAL A 134 4.57 -8.81 11.02
N GLY A 135 4.52 -7.73 11.81
CA GLY A 135 5.68 -7.23 12.57
C GLY A 135 6.16 -8.18 13.67
N LEU A 136 5.26 -8.95 14.30
CA LEU A 136 5.59 -9.99 15.27
C LEU A 136 6.27 -11.17 14.58
N ALA A 137 5.74 -11.65 13.46
CA ALA A 137 6.37 -12.70 12.67
C ALA A 137 7.77 -12.30 12.19
N LEU A 138 7.95 -11.06 11.70
CA LEU A 138 9.28 -10.55 11.35
C LEU A 138 10.22 -10.48 12.56
N ARG A 139 9.75 -10.04 13.73
CA ARG A 139 10.58 -9.99 14.94
C ARG A 139 11.08 -11.37 15.37
N THR A 140 10.22 -12.39 15.29
CA THR A 140 10.59 -13.78 15.61
C THR A 140 11.55 -14.35 14.58
N LEU A 141 11.36 -14.03 13.29
CA LEU A 141 12.31 -14.35 12.22
C LEU A 141 13.68 -13.74 12.49
N LEU A 142 13.76 -12.43 12.72
CA LEU A 142 15.04 -11.72 12.93
C LEU A 142 15.81 -12.30 14.12
N ALA A 143 15.15 -12.51 15.27
CA ALA A 143 15.77 -13.11 16.44
C ALA A 143 16.27 -14.55 16.18
N THR A 144 15.52 -15.34 15.39
CA THR A 144 15.96 -16.68 14.97
C THR A 144 17.15 -16.63 14.01
N VAL A 145 17.19 -15.64 13.12
CA VAL A 145 18.33 -15.41 12.23
C VAL A 145 19.57 -15.04 13.04
N ASP A 146 19.44 -14.19 14.07
CA ASP A 146 20.52 -13.86 15.02
C ASP A 146 21.02 -15.10 15.79
N GLU A 147 20.13 -16.03 16.21
CA GLU A 147 20.52 -17.33 16.79
C GLU A 147 21.32 -18.21 15.81
N THR A 148 21.06 -18.10 14.50
CA THR A 148 21.75 -18.89 13.47
C THR A 148 23.01 -18.23 12.91
N LEU A 149 23.16 -16.91 13.01
CA LEU A 149 24.27 -16.16 12.41
C LEU A 149 25.66 -16.66 12.87
N PRO A 150 25.91 -16.99 14.16
CA PRO A 150 27.19 -17.58 14.60
C PRO A 150 27.49 -18.98 14.05
N GLN A 151 26.48 -19.67 13.51
CA GLN A 151 26.59 -21.01 12.93
C GLN A 151 26.88 -20.97 11.41
N LEU A 152 26.81 -19.78 10.81
CA LEU A 152 27.03 -19.53 9.38
C LEU A 152 28.43 -18.93 9.15
N PRO A 153 29.04 -19.12 7.97
CA PRO A 153 30.38 -18.62 7.71
C PRO A 153 30.41 -17.09 7.64
N ALA A 154 31.50 -16.48 8.12
CA ALA A 154 31.65 -15.02 8.21
C ALA A 154 31.52 -14.28 6.85
N SER A 155 31.72 -14.97 5.73
CA SER A 155 31.47 -14.45 4.39
C SER A 155 29.99 -14.11 4.13
N THR A 156 29.05 -14.78 4.81
CA THR A 156 27.61 -14.55 4.67
C THR A 156 27.09 -13.50 5.66
N HIS A 157 27.78 -13.25 6.78
CA HIS A 157 27.28 -12.37 7.87
C HIS A 157 26.85 -10.99 7.35
N ARG A 158 27.66 -10.37 6.47
CA ARG A 158 27.34 -9.06 5.90
C ARG A 158 26.15 -9.08 4.94
N GLU A 159 25.91 -10.19 4.24
CA GLU A 159 24.75 -10.36 3.35
C GLU A 159 23.46 -10.47 4.18
N ILE A 160 23.50 -11.25 5.26
CA ILE A 160 22.42 -11.35 6.25
C ILE A 160 22.16 -10.01 6.93
N GLU A 161 23.19 -9.30 7.39
CA GLU A 161 23.02 -7.95 7.98
C GLU A 161 22.31 -6.97 7.04
N MET A 162 22.61 -7.02 5.74
CA MET A 162 21.97 -6.15 4.75
C MET A 162 20.51 -6.55 4.52
N ALA A 163 20.21 -7.84 4.43
CA ALA A 163 18.84 -8.34 4.34
C ALA A 163 18.01 -8.05 5.60
N GLN A 164 18.58 -8.19 6.81
CA GLN A 164 17.93 -7.78 8.06
C GLN A 164 17.60 -6.27 8.08
N LYS A 165 18.51 -5.42 7.57
CA LYS A 165 18.29 -3.96 7.45
C LYS A 165 17.21 -3.63 6.42
N LEU A 166 17.18 -4.35 5.30
CA LEU A 166 16.14 -4.24 4.27
C LEU A 166 14.75 -4.57 4.86
N LEU A 167 14.58 -5.73 5.48
CA LEU A 167 13.31 -6.16 6.10
C LEU A 167 12.78 -5.16 7.16
N ASN A 168 13.66 -4.52 7.92
CA ASN A 168 13.27 -3.47 8.86
C ASN A 168 12.80 -2.19 8.14
N SER A 169 13.39 -1.87 6.98
CA SER A 169 12.92 -0.79 6.09
C SER A 169 11.55 -1.11 5.48
N ASP A 170 11.34 -2.34 5.01
CA ASP A 170 10.09 -2.76 4.37
C ASP A 170 8.92 -2.77 5.37
N LEU A 171 9.16 -3.25 6.60
CA LEU A 171 8.17 -3.13 7.68
C LEU A 171 7.93 -1.66 8.07
N ALA A 172 8.95 -0.81 8.08
CA ALA A 172 8.79 0.61 8.34
C ALA A 172 7.96 1.33 7.25
N GLU A 173 8.17 1.00 5.96
CA GLU A 173 7.33 1.50 4.87
C GLU A 173 5.90 0.95 4.99
N LEU A 174 5.71 -0.34 5.27
CA LEU A 174 4.39 -0.94 5.49
C LEU A 174 3.61 -0.23 6.61
N ILE A 175 4.26 0.03 7.75
CA ILE A 175 3.70 0.82 8.86
C ILE A 175 3.39 2.26 8.41
N GLY A 176 4.24 2.85 7.57
CA GLY A 176 4.02 4.16 6.95
C GLY A 176 2.75 4.19 6.09
N LYS A 177 2.61 3.25 5.13
CA LYS A 177 1.41 3.13 4.30
C LYS A 177 0.16 2.84 5.13
N MET A 178 0.27 2.02 6.18
CA MET A 178 -0.82 1.71 7.11
C MET A 178 -1.29 2.96 7.87
N LYS A 179 -0.37 3.79 8.38
CA LYS A 179 -0.73 5.05 9.03
C LYS A 179 -1.43 6.01 8.07
N LEU A 180 -0.98 6.09 6.82
CA LEU A 180 -1.65 6.88 5.78
C LEU A 180 -3.04 6.30 5.44
N ALA A 181 -3.18 4.98 5.34
CA ALA A 181 -4.47 4.31 5.13
C ALA A 181 -5.47 4.53 6.28
N GLN A 182 -5.00 4.78 7.51
CA GLN A 182 -5.84 5.19 8.64
C GLN A 182 -6.10 6.71 8.68
N GLN A 183 -5.12 7.54 8.29
CA GLN A 183 -5.26 9.00 8.27
C GLN A 183 -6.23 9.50 7.18
N TYR A 184 -6.23 8.84 6.01
CA TYR A 184 -7.05 9.20 4.86
C TYR A 184 -8.35 8.37 4.76
N VAL A 185 -8.82 7.85 5.88
CA VAL A 185 -10.11 7.16 6.03
C VAL A 185 -11.28 8.06 5.61
N MET A 186 -12.28 7.47 4.95
CA MET A 186 -13.42 8.16 4.31
C MET A 186 -13.04 9.11 3.15
N THR A 187 -11.81 9.02 2.61
CA THR A 187 -11.41 9.73 1.39
C THR A 187 -11.17 8.75 0.23
N SER A 188 -11.17 9.25 -1.01
CA SER A 188 -10.82 8.46 -2.20
C SER A 188 -9.42 7.83 -2.11
N LEU A 189 -8.47 8.49 -1.42
CA LEU A 189 -7.09 8.02 -1.26
C LEU A 189 -6.98 6.75 -0.42
N GLN A 190 -8.02 6.38 0.37
CA GLN A 190 -7.99 5.18 1.22
C GLN A 190 -7.71 3.90 0.42
N GLN A 191 -8.24 3.77 -0.81
CA GLN A 191 -7.95 2.61 -1.65
C GLN A 191 -6.51 2.60 -2.18
N ASP A 192 -5.93 3.75 -2.50
CA ASP A 192 -4.55 3.81 -3.02
C ASP A 192 -3.51 3.58 -1.91
N TYR A 193 -3.81 3.96 -0.67
CA TYR A 193 -3.01 3.53 0.48
C TYR A 193 -3.19 2.04 0.80
N LYS A 194 -4.39 1.45 0.69
CA LYS A 194 -4.56 -0.02 0.74
C LYS A 194 -3.73 -0.75 -0.32
N LYS A 195 -3.69 -0.26 -1.57
CA LYS A 195 -2.82 -0.80 -2.63
C LYS A 195 -1.34 -0.68 -2.28
N GLN A 196 -0.89 0.46 -1.74
CA GLN A 196 0.50 0.65 -1.33
C GLN A 196 0.91 -0.24 -0.14
N MET A 197 0.01 -0.48 0.82
CA MET A 197 0.23 -1.47 1.88
C MET A 197 0.43 -2.88 1.31
N LEU A 198 -0.37 -3.27 0.31
CA LEU A 198 -0.23 -4.54 -0.39
C LEU A 198 1.13 -4.66 -1.12
N THR A 199 1.59 -3.59 -1.78
CA THR A 199 2.94 -3.56 -2.38
C THR A 199 4.04 -3.76 -1.34
N ALA A 200 4.00 -3.00 -0.23
CA ALA A 200 5.03 -3.05 0.82
C ALA A 200 5.04 -4.39 1.56
N ALA A 201 3.86 -4.97 1.86
CA ALA A 201 3.76 -6.28 2.46
C ALA A 201 4.27 -7.40 1.53
N HIS A 202 4.02 -7.29 0.22
CA HIS A 202 4.53 -8.24 -0.77
C HIS A 202 6.06 -8.16 -0.91
N ALA A 203 6.65 -6.95 -0.91
CA ALA A 203 8.10 -6.77 -0.90
C ALA A 203 8.72 -7.47 0.34
N LEU A 204 8.24 -7.14 1.54
CA LEU A 204 8.67 -7.78 2.80
C LEU A 204 8.63 -9.32 2.75
N ALA A 205 7.63 -9.92 2.11
CA ALA A 205 7.54 -11.38 1.94
C ALA A 205 8.54 -11.94 0.91
N VAL A 206 8.84 -11.22 -0.17
CA VAL A 206 9.86 -11.60 -1.16
C VAL A 206 11.26 -11.49 -0.55
N ASP A 207 11.56 -10.40 0.16
CA ASP A 207 12.86 -10.19 0.79
C ASP A 207 13.10 -11.13 1.98
N ALA A 208 12.03 -11.53 2.69
CA ALA A 208 12.12 -12.55 3.74
C ALA A 208 12.45 -13.93 3.18
N LYS A 209 11.93 -14.25 1.98
CA LYS A 209 12.31 -15.45 1.23
C LYS A 209 13.76 -15.34 0.72
N ASN A 210 14.18 -14.18 0.21
CA ASN A 210 15.57 -13.98 -0.23
C ASN A 210 16.58 -14.18 0.91
N LEU A 211 16.26 -13.73 2.13
CA LEU A 211 17.06 -14.01 3.34
C LEU A 211 17.19 -15.53 3.63
N LEU A 212 16.09 -16.29 3.51
CA LEU A 212 16.12 -17.75 3.62
C LEU A 212 17.00 -18.38 2.52
N ASP A 213 16.83 -17.96 1.26
CA ASP A 213 17.61 -18.48 0.13
C ASP A 213 19.12 -18.20 0.28
N VAL A 214 19.52 -17.06 0.88
CA VAL A 214 20.92 -16.72 1.24
C VAL A 214 21.47 -17.61 2.36
N ILE A 215 20.68 -17.83 3.42
CA ILE A 215 21.04 -18.69 4.56
C ILE A 215 21.19 -20.14 4.08
N ASP A 216 20.28 -20.63 3.25
CA ASP A 216 20.29 -21.99 2.72
C ASP A 216 21.44 -22.25 1.74
N GLN A 217 21.73 -21.30 0.85
CA GLN A 217 22.95 -21.37 0.04
C GLN A 217 24.22 -21.47 0.90
N SER A 218 24.24 -20.81 2.06
CA SER A 218 25.39 -20.80 2.96
C SER A 218 25.52 -22.10 3.76
N ARG A 219 24.39 -22.67 4.21
CA ARG A 219 24.32 -24.03 4.77
C ARG A 219 24.83 -25.08 3.78
N LEU A 220 24.35 -25.03 2.52
CA LEU A 220 24.79 -25.92 1.44
C LEU A 220 26.29 -25.76 1.14
N LYS A 221 26.82 -24.53 1.11
CA LYS A 221 28.27 -24.28 0.93
C LYS A 221 29.10 -24.94 2.03
N MET A 222 28.67 -24.90 3.30
CA MET A 222 29.37 -25.61 4.40
C MET A 222 29.32 -27.13 4.24
N MET A 223 28.16 -27.70 3.90
CA MET A 223 28.00 -29.14 3.67
C MET A 223 28.90 -29.64 2.52
N ALA A 224 29.02 -28.86 1.43
CA ALA A 224 29.89 -29.20 0.30
C ALA A 224 31.39 -29.25 0.68
N HIS A 225 31.84 -28.39 1.59
CA HIS A 225 33.24 -28.38 2.08
C HIS A 225 33.53 -29.44 3.15
N SER A 226 32.49 -30.07 3.72
CA SER A 226 32.62 -31.06 4.80
C SER A 226 32.86 -32.50 4.32
N ARG A 227 33.10 -32.69 3.02
CA ARG A 227 33.28 -34.01 2.38
C ARG A 227 34.76 -34.24 2.05
N PRO A 228 35.48 -35.12 2.76
CA PRO A 228 36.87 -35.44 2.43
C PRO A 228 37.00 -36.12 1.06
N HIS A 229 38.18 -35.98 0.47
CA HIS A 229 38.65 -36.70 -0.71
C HIS A 229 39.63 -37.82 -0.32
#